data_AF-Q3ZLE9-F1
#
_entry.id   AF-Q3ZLE9-F1
#
_cell.length_a   1.000
_cell.length_b   1.000
_cell.length_c   1.000
_cell.angle_alpha   90.00
_cell.angle_beta   90.00
_cell.angle_gamma   90.00
#
_symmetry.space_group_name_H-M   'P 1'
#
loop_
_entity.id
_entity.type
_entity.pdbx_description
1 polymer ?
#
loop_
_entity_poly.entity_id
_entity_poly.type
_entity_poly.pdbx_seq_one_letter_code
_entity_poly.pdbx_strand_id
1 'polypeptide(L)'
;MTYITPPNSVIPSYIDLIVCEYERPRDWYPLVYEPVFSTYGLEELVFHIGLMNADFSAPAESTRFPLGSIIAIMASVEQQTHQPLLLLIDECVAATTPELQPESALYPLITNKGCLIDSK
;
A
#
# COMPACT_ATOMS: atom_id res chain seq x y z
N MET A 1 -6.20 33.40 38.37
CA MET A 1 -7.58 32.93 38.11
C MET A 1 -7.51 31.48 37.70
N THR A 2 -7.89 30.56 38.59
CA THR A 2 -7.92 29.12 38.32
C THR A 2 -9.34 28.74 37.90
N TYR A 3 -9.52 28.29 36.67
CA TYR A 3 -10.81 27.84 36.16
C TYR A 3 -10.99 26.38 36.58
N ILE A 4 -11.99 26.09 37.40
CA ILE A 4 -12.32 24.74 37.85
C ILE A 4 -13.49 24.27 36.99
N THR A 5 -13.31 23.17 36.27
CA THR A 5 -14.36 22.56 35.45
C THR A 5 -15.43 21.89 36.33
N PRO A 6 -16.73 22.05 36.01
CA PRO A 6 -17.81 21.44 36.78
C PRO A 6 -17.80 19.90 36.69
N PRO A 7 -18.25 19.18 37.74
CA PRO A 7 -18.42 17.74 37.67
C PRO A 7 -19.55 17.43 36.66
N ASN A 8 -19.25 16.61 35.65
CA ASN A 8 -20.06 16.23 34.46
C ASN A 8 -19.81 16.99 33.15
N SER A 9 -18.71 17.72 32.98
CA SER A 9 -18.30 18.18 31.65
C SER A 9 -17.74 17.03 30.81
N VAL A 10 -18.48 16.58 29.78
CA VAL A 10 -17.94 15.71 28.73
C VAL A 10 -16.97 16.53 27.90
N ILE A 11 -15.68 16.23 27.97
CA ILE A 11 -14.66 16.84 27.11
C ILE A 11 -14.81 16.18 25.73
N PRO A 12 -15.21 16.90 24.68
CA PRO A 12 -15.22 16.33 23.34
C PRO A 12 -13.77 15.99 22.97
N SER A 13 -13.51 14.76 22.53
CA SER A 13 -12.23 14.40 21.94
C SER A 13 -12.05 15.19 20.65
N TYR A 14 -11.25 16.24 20.70
CA TYR A 14 -10.91 17.05 19.54
C TYR A 14 -9.68 16.44 18.87
N ILE A 15 -9.82 16.02 17.61
CA ILE A 15 -8.72 15.53 16.79
C ILE A 15 -8.49 16.59 15.72
N ASP A 16 -7.34 17.26 15.80
CA ASP A 16 -6.91 18.18 14.75
C ASP A 16 -5.99 17.41 13.79
N LEU A 17 -6.41 17.32 12.53
CA LEU A 17 -5.62 16.68 11.49
C LEU A 17 -4.60 17.69 10.98
N ILE A 18 -3.37 17.58 11.49
CA ILE A 18 -2.25 18.37 11.00
C ILE A 18 -1.76 17.73 9.70
N VAL A 19 -1.95 18.44 8.59
CA VAL A 19 -1.41 18.06 7.28
C VAL A 19 -0.24 18.98 6.97
N CYS A 20 0.94 18.40 6.81
CA CYS A 20 2.11 19.12 6.32
C CYS A 20 2.25 18.88 4.82
N GLU A 21 2.18 19.94 4.03
CA GLU A 21 2.39 19.90 2.58
C GLU A 21 3.72 20.59 2.25
N TYR A 22 4.54 19.95 1.42
CA TYR A 22 5.82 20.48 0.96
C TYR A 22 5.96 20.24 -0.54
N GLU A 23 6.44 21.25 -1.27
CA GLU A 23 6.80 21.07 -2.67
C GLU A 23 7.99 20.12 -2.78
N ARG A 24 7.87 19.08 -3.62
CA ARG A 24 8.95 18.13 -3.87
C ARG A 24 10.13 18.86 -4.57
N PRO A 25 11.32 18.93 -3.95
CA PRO A 25 12.49 19.49 -4.61
C PRO A 25 12.85 18.70 -5.88
N ARG A 26 13.38 19.38 -6.91
CA ARG A 26 13.71 18.73 -8.20
C ARG A 26 14.73 17.60 -8.07
N ASP A 27 15.62 17.70 -7.08
CA ASP A 27 16.66 16.71 -6.77
C ASP A 27 16.30 15.84 -5.55
N TRP A 28 15.04 15.87 -5.13
CA TRP A 28 14.57 15.01 -4.05
C TRP A 28 14.32 13.62 -4.59
N TYR A 29 15.27 12.75 -4.32
CA TYR A 29 15.01 11.34 -4.15
C TYR A 29 14.71 11.13 -2.66
N PRO A 30 13.74 10.27 -2.29
CA PRO A 30 13.68 9.80 -0.91
C PRO A 30 15.09 9.32 -0.56
N LEU A 31 15.60 9.67 0.63
CA LEU A 31 16.77 8.97 1.16
C LEU A 31 16.45 7.51 0.95
N VAL A 32 17.23 6.86 0.09
CA VAL A 32 17.10 5.43 -0.10
C VAL A 32 17.41 4.90 1.28
N TYR A 33 16.35 4.60 2.03
CA TYR A 33 16.46 3.68 3.13
C TYR A 33 17.01 2.47 2.43
N GLU A 34 18.33 2.24 2.53
CA GLU A 34 18.94 1.04 1.96
C GLU A 34 18.14 -0.08 2.57
N PRO A 35 17.21 -0.68 1.82
CA PRO A 35 16.37 -1.69 2.41
C PRO A 35 17.36 -2.76 2.79
N VAL A 36 17.44 -3.06 4.09
CA VAL A 36 18.30 -4.12 4.53
C VAL A 36 17.72 -5.38 3.89
N PHE A 37 18.33 -5.82 2.80
CA PHE A 37 17.86 -6.99 2.04
C PHE A 37 17.93 -8.26 2.90
N SER A 38 18.76 -8.23 3.95
CA SER A 38 18.72 -9.19 5.05
C SER A 38 17.74 -8.70 6.11
N THR A 39 16.55 -9.28 6.17
CA THR A 39 15.69 -9.11 7.33
C THR A 39 16.26 -9.89 8.51
N TYR A 40 16.49 -9.22 9.64
CA TYR A 40 16.94 -9.87 10.86
C TYR A 40 15.72 -10.10 11.76
N GLY A 41 15.03 -11.21 11.50
CA GLY A 41 13.90 -11.70 12.29
C GLY A 41 13.93 -13.22 12.30
N LEU A 42 13.44 -13.83 13.39
CA LEU A 42 13.39 -15.29 13.53
C LEU A 42 12.29 -15.93 12.65
N GLU A 43 11.49 -15.13 11.94
CA GLU A 43 10.26 -15.54 11.26
C GLU A 43 10.25 -15.17 9.76
N GLU A 44 9.49 -15.95 9.00
CA GLU A 44 9.27 -15.80 7.56
C GLU A 44 8.35 -14.62 7.26
N LEU A 45 8.66 -13.84 6.23
CA LEU A 45 7.81 -12.72 5.80
C LEU A 45 6.61 -13.26 5.03
N VAL A 46 5.40 -12.97 5.51
CA VAL A 46 4.16 -13.33 4.81
C VAL A 46 3.66 -12.11 4.03
N PHE A 47 3.71 -12.21 2.71
CA PHE A 47 3.21 -11.18 1.79
C PHE A 47 1.76 -11.47 1.41
N HIS A 48 0.97 -10.40 1.33
CA HIS A 48 -0.42 -10.43 0.91
C HIS A 48 -0.62 -9.51 -0.28
N ILE A 49 -1.44 -9.93 -1.23
CA ILE A 49 -1.94 -9.08 -2.32
C ILE A 49 -3.44 -9.32 -2.46
N GLY A 50 -4.20 -8.23 -2.54
CA GLY A 50 -5.66 -8.31 -2.51
C GLY A 50 -6.33 -7.19 -3.30
N LEU A 51 -7.57 -7.46 -3.69
CA LEU A 51 -8.46 -6.48 -4.31
C LEU A 51 -9.18 -5.69 -3.22
N MET A 52 -9.29 -4.39 -3.41
CA MET A 52 -9.88 -3.46 -2.45
C MET A 52 -11.06 -2.72 -3.06
N ASN A 53 -11.90 -2.13 -2.21
CA ASN A 53 -12.81 -1.07 -2.64
C ASN A 53 -12.01 0.11 -3.22
N ALA A 54 -12.63 0.91 -4.10
CA ALA A 54 -11.97 2.02 -4.78
C ALA A 54 -11.41 3.09 -3.81
N ASP A 55 -11.99 3.19 -2.61
CA ASP A 55 -11.56 4.08 -1.52
C ASP A 55 -10.59 3.41 -0.53
N PHE A 56 -10.19 2.16 -0.78
CA PHE A 56 -9.34 1.33 0.09
C PHE A 56 -9.89 1.12 1.51
N SER A 57 -11.19 1.33 1.73
CA SER A 57 -11.83 1.19 3.05
C SER A 57 -11.86 -0.25 3.57
N ALA A 58 -11.96 -1.22 2.65
CA ALA A 58 -12.07 -2.64 2.95
C ALA A 58 -11.68 -3.47 1.70
N PRO A 59 -11.47 -4.79 1.86
CA PRO A 59 -11.36 -5.70 0.72
C PRO A 59 -12.56 -5.60 -0.22
N ALA A 60 -12.33 -5.82 -1.51
CA ALA A 60 -13.40 -5.84 -2.50
C ALA A 60 -14.33 -7.03 -2.27
N GLU A 61 -15.64 -6.76 -2.19
CA GLU A 61 -16.68 -7.80 -2.08
C GLU A 61 -16.85 -8.61 -3.39
N SER A 62 -16.31 -8.11 -4.51
CA SER A 62 -16.43 -8.70 -5.84
C SER A 62 -15.10 -8.72 -6.58
N THR A 63 -14.86 -9.79 -7.33
CA THR A 63 -13.73 -9.92 -8.27
C THR A 63 -14.12 -9.64 -9.72
N ARG A 64 -15.35 -9.15 -9.95
CA ARG A 64 -15.87 -8.81 -11.27
C ARG A 64 -15.94 -7.30 -11.44
N PHE A 65 -15.21 -6.80 -12.43
CA PHE A 65 -15.05 -5.38 -12.70
C PHE A 65 -15.59 -5.06 -14.10
N PRO A 66 -16.57 -4.15 -14.25
CA PRO A 66 -17.01 -3.71 -15.57
C PRO A 66 -15.90 -2.90 -16.25
N LEU A 67 -15.88 -2.92 -17.59
CA LEU A 67 -14.95 -2.11 -18.36
C LEU A 67 -15.10 -0.63 -18.01
N GLY A 68 -13.96 0.06 -17.86
CA GLY A 68 -13.90 1.47 -17.44
C GLY A 68 -13.96 1.69 -15.93
N SER A 69 -14.11 0.64 -15.12
CA SER A 69 -13.94 0.73 -13.67
C SER A 69 -12.47 0.63 -13.24
N ILE A 70 -12.15 1.20 -12.08
CA ILE A 70 -10.83 1.09 -11.47
C ILE A 70 -10.77 -0.20 -10.65
N ILE A 71 -9.69 -0.95 -10.80
CA ILE A 71 -9.37 -2.11 -9.96
C ILE A 71 -8.35 -1.67 -8.92
N ALA A 72 -8.76 -1.53 -7.66
CA ALA A 72 -7.86 -1.18 -6.58
C ALA A 72 -7.15 -2.44 -6.06
N ILE A 73 -5.82 -2.45 -6.13
CA ILE A 73 -4.96 -3.54 -5.66
C ILE A 73 -4.12 -3.02 -4.49
N MET A 74 -4.10 -3.76 -3.38
CA MET A 74 -3.24 -3.49 -2.23
C MET A 74 -2.28 -4.65 -2.03
N ALA A 75 -1.00 -4.34 -1.82
CA ALA A 75 0.01 -5.27 -1.37
C ALA A 75 0.42 -4.91 0.07
N SER A 76 0.62 -5.91 0.91
CA SER A 76 1.07 -5.74 2.29
C SER A 76 1.99 -6.88 2.70
N VAL A 77 2.71 -6.69 3.80
CA VAL A 77 3.49 -7.72 4.49
C VAL A 77 3.06 -7.71 5.95
N GLU A 78 2.86 -8.88 6.53
CA GLU A 78 2.51 -8.97 7.95
C GLU A 78 3.58 -8.30 8.80
N GLN A 79 3.17 -7.40 9.70
CA GLN A 79 4.08 -6.79 10.65
C GLN A 79 4.19 -7.70 11.88
N GLN A 80 5.21 -8.55 11.88
CA GLN A 80 5.56 -9.37 13.04
C GLN A 80 6.77 -8.76 13.77
N THR A 81 7.54 -9.58 14.50
CA THR A 81 8.79 -9.16 15.15
C THR A 81 9.93 -9.03 14.15
N HIS A 82 9.85 -8.05 13.24
CA HIS A 82 10.94 -7.62 12.36
C HIS A 82 11.04 -6.09 12.33
N GLN A 83 12.19 -5.56 11.88
CA GLN A 83 12.37 -4.14 11.65
C GLN A 83 11.35 -3.60 10.61
N PRO A 84 11.02 -2.29 10.62
CA PRO A 84 10.20 -1.69 9.58
C PRO A 84 10.75 -1.97 8.18
N LEU A 85 9.87 -2.30 7.24
CA LEU A 85 10.21 -2.67 5.86
C LEU A 85 9.59 -1.70 4.86
N LEU A 86 10.25 -1.53 3.72
CA LEU A 86 9.67 -0.92 2.52
C LEU A 86 9.23 -2.03 1.57
N LEU A 87 7.93 -2.12 1.31
CA LEU A 87 7.38 -3.06 0.34
C LEU A 87 7.42 -2.45 -1.06
N LEU A 88 8.03 -3.16 -2.01
CA LEU A 88 8.13 -2.77 -3.41
C LEU A 88 7.59 -3.90 -4.29
N ILE A 89 6.96 -3.54 -5.40
CA ILE A 89 6.50 -4.49 -6.43
C ILE A 89 7.44 -4.36 -7.63
N ASP A 90 8.15 -5.45 -7.96
CA ASP A 90 9.12 -5.45 -9.05
C ASP A 90 8.43 -5.62 -10.42
N GLU A 91 7.54 -6.62 -10.50
CA GLU A 91 6.76 -6.97 -11.68
C GLU A 91 5.33 -7.38 -11.31
N CYS A 92 4.39 -7.10 -12.22
CA CYS A 92 3.00 -7.53 -12.10
C CYS A 92 2.44 -7.80 -13.50
N VAL A 93 1.86 -8.99 -13.69
CA VAL A 93 1.29 -9.43 -14.97
C VAL A 93 -0.14 -9.89 -14.76
N ALA A 94 -1.03 -9.53 -15.67
CA ALA A 94 -2.35 -10.12 -15.79
C ALA A 94 -2.30 -11.29 -16.78
N ALA A 95 -2.95 -12.39 -16.40
CA ALA A 95 -3.06 -13.59 -17.21
C ALA A 95 -4.48 -14.18 -17.08
N THR A 96 -4.87 -15.04 -18.02
CA THR A 96 -6.16 -15.75 -17.97
C THR A 96 -6.13 -16.96 -17.04
N THR A 97 -4.94 -17.39 -16.62
CA THR A 97 -4.70 -18.53 -15.72
C THR A 97 -3.76 -18.13 -14.59
N PRO A 98 -3.90 -18.73 -13.39
CA PRO A 98 -2.99 -18.47 -12.27
C PRO A 98 -1.59 -19.05 -12.51
N GLU A 99 -1.51 -20.19 -13.20
CA GLU A 99 -0.23 -20.78 -13.61
C GLU A 99 0.28 -20.06 -14.86
N LEU A 100 1.48 -19.49 -14.78
CA LEU A 100 2.14 -18.83 -15.91
C LEU A 100 2.92 -19.89 -16.69
N GLN A 101 2.43 -20.22 -17.89
CA GLN A 101 3.08 -21.13 -18.82
C GLN A 101 3.79 -20.32 -19.92
N PRO A 102 4.81 -20.89 -20.60
CA PRO A 102 5.52 -20.21 -21.68
C PRO A 102 4.61 -19.67 -22.79
N GLU A 103 3.47 -20.32 -23.03
CA GLU A 103 2.46 -19.98 -24.03
C GLU A 103 1.31 -19.09 -23.49
N SER A 104 1.35 -18.72 -22.21
CA SER A 104 0.31 -17.87 -21.61
C SER A 104 0.26 -16.50 -22.29
N ALA A 105 -0.95 -16.01 -22.55
CA ALA A 105 -1.15 -14.63 -22.95
C ALA A 105 -1.00 -13.73 -21.72
N LEU A 106 0.12 -13.00 -21.65
CA LEU A 106 0.47 -12.14 -20.53
C LEU A 106 0.28 -10.66 -20.89
N TYR A 107 -0.32 -9.91 -19.98
CA TYR A 107 -0.45 -8.47 -20.06
C TYR A 107 0.34 -7.82 -18.91
N PRO A 108 1.50 -7.19 -19.18
CA PRO A 108 2.32 -6.60 -18.14
C PRO A 108 1.68 -5.30 -17.63
N LEU A 109 1.46 -5.22 -16.32
CA LEU A 109 0.97 -4.04 -15.60
C LEU A 109 2.13 -3.23 -15.03
N ILE A 110 3.05 -3.92 -14.34
CA ILE A 110 4.26 -3.36 -13.74
C ILE A 110 5.46 -4.12 -14.29
N THR A 111 6.48 -3.41 -14.75
CA THR A 111 7.73 -3.97 -15.28
C THR A 111 8.92 -3.06 -14.95
N ASN A 112 10.13 -3.38 -15.41
CA ASN A 112 11.32 -2.55 -15.23
C ASN A 112 11.50 -2.08 -13.77
N LYS A 113 11.36 -3.03 -12.84
CA LYS A 113 11.54 -2.82 -11.40
C LYS A 113 10.63 -1.76 -10.80
N GLY A 114 9.32 -1.93 -11.00
CA GLY A 114 8.30 -1.07 -10.40
C GLY A 114 7.70 0.02 -11.30
N CYS A 115 8.01 0.04 -12.60
CA CYS A 115 7.37 0.95 -13.55
C CYS A 115 5.96 0.45 -13.92
N LEU A 116 4.93 1.18 -13.48
CA LEU A 116 3.53 0.97 -13.89
C LEU A 116 3.34 1.45 -15.35
N ILE A 117 3.13 0.52 -16.28
CA ILE A 117 3.05 0.83 -17.73
C ILE A 117 1.61 0.84 -18.26
N ASP A 118 0.64 0.38 -17.47
CA ASP A 118 -0.79 0.35 -17.83
C ASP A 118 -1.48 1.73 -17.78
N SER A 119 -0.77 2.77 -17.33
CA SER A 119 -1.32 4.11 -17.11
C SER A 119 -1.44 4.96 -18.39
N LYS A 120 -1.69 4.35 -19.55
CA LYS A 120 -1.62 5.01 -20.85
C LYS A 120 -2.97 5.48 -21.40
#